data_AF-A0A2V7FY71-F1
#
_entry.id   AF-A0A2V7FY71-F1
#
_cell.length_a   1.000
_cell.length_b   1.000
_cell.length_c   1.000
_cell.angle_alpha   90.00
_cell.angle_beta   90.00
_cell.angle_gamma   90.00
#
_symmetry.space_group_name_H-M   'P 1'
#
loop_
_entity.id
_entity.type
_entity.pdbx_description
1 polymer ?
#
loop_
_entity_poly.entity_id
_entity_poly.type
_entity_poly.pdbx_seq_one_letter_code
_entity_poly.pdbx_strand_id
1 'polypeptide(L)' 'MAVNDVSFEVRPGEIFACLGPNGAGKTTIIKMLTTLLRPTTGALELDGLDVTTHRTEVRKRFSKIEA' A
#
# COMPACT_ATOMS: atom_id res chain seq x y z
N MET A 1 -6.38 -7.76 -14.14
CA MET A 1 -6.53 -8.18 -12.72
C MET A 1 -5.67 -7.26 -11.85
N ALA A 2 -6.06 -7.07 -10.59
CA ALA A 2 -5.67 -5.91 -9.79
C ALA A 2 -6.14 -6.04 -8.32
N VAL A 3 -5.65 -6.97 -7.52
CA VAL A 3 -4.29 -7.52 -7.45
C VAL A 3 -4.39 -9.03 -7.27
N ASN A 4 -3.64 -9.82 -8.03
CA ASN A 4 -3.61 -11.29 -7.99
C ASN A 4 -2.24 -11.78 -8.51
N ASP A 5 -1.22 -11.99 -7.69
CA ASP A 5 -1.03 -11.48 -6.32
C ASP A 5 0.46 -11.11 -6.13
N VAL A 6 0.83 -10.33 -5.11
CA VAL A 6 2.04 -9.48 -5.14
C VAL A 6 2.85 -9.44 -3.85
N SER A 7 4.17 -9.70 -3.96
CA SER A 7 5.16 -9.51 -2.90
C SER A 7 6.36 -8.69 -3.40
N PHE A 8 6.72 -7.65 -2.66
CA PHE A 8 7.95 -6.87 -2.80
C PHE A 8 8.29 -6.23 -1.45
N GLU A 9 9.56 -5.92 -1.22
CA GLU A 9 10.04 -5.14 -0.07
C GLU A 9 10.53 -3.79 -0.60
N VAL A 10 10.27 -2.70 0.13
CA VAL A 10 10.87 -1.38 -0.14
C VAL A 10 11.59 -0.97 1.13
N ARG A 11 12.90 -0.77 1.04
CA ARG A 11 13.74 -0.46 2.19
C ARG A 11 13.74 1.04 2.50
N PRO A 12 14.07 1.44 3.74
CA PRO A 12 14.24 2.85 4.07
C PRO A 12 15.22 3.55 3.13
N GLY A 13 14.75 4.60 2.45
CA GLY A 13 15.53 5.37 1.47
C GLY A 13 15.34 4.95 0.00
N GLU A 14 14.62 3.86 -0.29
CA GLU A 14 14.30 3.45 -1.66
C GLU A 14 13.07 4.20 -2.22
N ILE A 15 13.10 4.48 -3.53
CA ILE A 15 11.96 5.06 -4.26
C ILE A 15 11.30 3.95 -5.08
N PHE A 16 10.03 3.68 -4.80
CA PHE A 16 9.23 2.67 -5.49
C PHE A 16 8.10 3.30 -6.32
N ALA A 17 7.86 2.78 -7.52
CA ALA A 17 6.85 3.29 -8.44
C ALA A 17 5.97 2.15 -9.01
N CYS A 18 4.66 2.21 -8.75
CA CYS A 18 3.68 1.35 -9.39
C CYS A 18 3.42 1.82 -10.84
N LEU A 19 3.93 1.10 -11.83
CA LEU A 19 3.74 1.38 -13.27
C LEU A 19 2.86 0.32 -13.95
N GLY A 20 2.19 0.69 -15.05
CA GLY A 20 1.33 -0.22 -15.83
C GLY A 20 0.04 0.44 -16.37
N PRO A 21 -0.78 -0.27 -17.15
CA PRO A 21 -2.00 0.27 -17.77
C PRO A 21 -3.13 0.53 -16.75
N ASN A 22 -4.21 1.17 -17.20
CA ASN A 22 -5.43 1.32 -16.41
C ASN A 22 -6.04 -0.05 -16.08
N GLY A 23 -6.54 -0.22 -14.85
CA GLY A 23 -7.04 -1.52 -14.36
C GLY A 23 -5.96 -2.54 -13.97
N ALA A 24 -4.67 -2.17 -13.94
CA ALA A 24 -3.57 -3.04 -13.48
C ALA A 24 -3.37 -3.10 -11.94
N GLY A 25 -4.11 -2.28 -11.16
CA GLY A 25 -4.11 -2.36 -9.69
C GLY A 25 -3.22 -1.38 -8.93
N LYS A 26 -2.49 -0.50 -9.61
CA LYS A 26 -1.70 0.60 -9.00
C LYS A 26 -2.47 1.33 -7.89
N THR A 27 -3.65 1.86 -8.23
CA THR A 27 -4.53 2.59 -7.30
C THR A 27 -5.09 1.68 -6.20
N THR A 28 -5.29 0.39 -6.48
CA THR A 28 -5.72 -0.60 -5.49
C THR A 28 -4.63 -0.80 -4.43
N ILE A 29 -3.37 -1.00 -4.84
CA ILE A 29 -2.20 -1.14 -3.96
C ILE A 29 -2.02 0.12 -3.11
N ILE A 30 -2.03 1.31 -3.73
CA ILE A 30 -1.91 2.59 -3.01
C ILE A 30 -3.04 2.74 -1.99
N LYS A 31 -4.29 2.39 -2.33
CA LYS A 31 -5.41 2.41 -1.38
C LYS A 31 -5.25 1.39 -0.24
N MET A 32 -4.62 0.25 -0.47
CA MET A 32 -4.35 -0.72 0.60
C MET A 32 -3.25 -0.23 1.55
N LEU A 33 -2.12 0.26 1.02
CA LEU A 33 -1.03 0.85 1.81
C LEU A 33 -1.51 2.07 2.64
N THR A 34 -2.34 2.93 2.05
CA THR A 34 -2.94 4.10 2.74
C THR A 34 -4.14 3.75 3.63
N THR A 35 -4.44 2.46 3.83
CA THR A 35 -5.54 1.94 4.70
C THR A 35 -6.95 2.34 4.25
N LEU A 36 -7.11 2.80 3.00
CA LEU A 36 -8.38 3.17 2.37
C LEU A 36 -9.14 1.95 1.81
N LEU A 37 -8.43 0.85 1.56
CA LEU A 37 -8.97 -0.43 1.12
C LEU A 37 -8.35 -1.56 1.97
N ARG A 38 -9.11 -2.61 2.27
CA ARG A 38 -8.57 -3.81 2.93
C ARG A 38 -8.19 -4.84 1.85
N PRO A 39 -7.04 -5.53 1.94
CA PRO A 39 -6.77 -6.69 1.08
C PRO A 39 -7.79 -7.81 1.32
N THR A 40 -8.09 -8.59 0.29
CA THR A 40 -8.93 -9.79 0.40
C THR A 40 -8.17 -10.94 1.08
N THR A 41 -6.89 -11.08 0.73
CA THR A 41 -5.93 -12.08 1.22
C THR A 41 -4.53 -11.47 1.29
N GLY A 42 -3.59 -12.13 1.97
CA GLY A 42 -2.22 -11.64 2.14
C GLY A 42 -2.05 -10.65 3.31
N ALA A 43 -0.84 -10.12 3.46
CA ALA A 43 -0.45 -9.18 4.50
C ALA A 43 0.28 -7.99 3.88
N LEU A 44 0.16 -6.82 4.51
CA LEU A 44 0.88 -5.60 4.13
C LEU A 44 1.32 -4.90 5.42
N GLU A 45 2.59 -4.51 5.48
CA GLU A 45 3.18 -3.79 6.61
C GLU A 45 3.83 -2.49 6.15
N LEU A 46 3.81 -1.47 7.02
CA LEU A 46 4.54 -0.22 6.86
C LEU A 46 5.31 0.09 8.15
N ASP A 47 6.63 0.15 8.07
CA ASP A 47 7.54 0.27 9.22
C ASP A 47 7.23 -0.73 10.36
N GLY A 48 7.00 -2.00 10.00
CA GLY A 48 6.64 -3.07 10.94
C GLY A 48 5.22 -3.00 11.53
N LEU A 49 4.34 -2.15 10.98
CA LEU A 49 2.93 -2.10 11.37
C LEU A 49 2.02 -2.68 10.27
N ASP A 50 1.24 -3.70 10.62
CA ASP A 50 0.16 -4.21 9.76
C ASP A 50 -0.87 -3.11 9.46
N VAL A 51 -1.12 -2.88 8.16
CA VAL A 51 -1.96 -1.77 7.67
C VAL A 51 -3.47 -1.98 7.91
N THR A 52 -3.90 -3.16 8.33
CA THR A 52 -5.30 -3.48 8.58
C THR A 52 -5.70 -3.25 10.04
N THR A 53 -4.76 -3.44 10.96
CA THR A 53 -4.91 -3.34 12.42
C THR A 53 -4.42 -2.00 12.97
N HIS A 54 -3.27 -1.49 12.51
CA HIS A 54 -2.64 -0.26 13.02
C HIS A 54 -2.99 0.98 12.17
N ARG A 55 -4.24 1.08 11.71
CA ARG A 55 -4.65 2.04 10.67
C ARG A 55 -4.35 3.49 11.00
N THR A 56 -4.48 3.89 12.26
CA THR A 56 -4.24 5.28 12.71
C THR A 56 -2.74 5.62 12.66
N GLU A 57 -1.89 4.70 13.12
CA GLU A 57 -0.44 4.85 13.18
C GLU A 57 0.19 4.78 11.78
N VAL A 58 -0.37 3.95 10.90
CA VAL A 58 0.01 3.88 9.49
C VAL A 58 -0.37 5.17 8.76
N ARG A 59 -1.57 5.73 8.99
CA ARG A 59 -1.96 7.03 8.39
C ARG A 59 -1.05 8.19 8.80
N LYS A 60 -0.55 8.21 10.05
CA LYS A 60 0.37 9.26 10.54
C LYS A 60 1.74 9.27 9.81
N ARG A 61 2.13 8.18 9.14
CA ARG A 61 3.38 8.07 8.37
C ARG A 61 3.27 8.71 6.98
N PHE A 62 2.07 8.73 6.42
CA PHE A 62 1.81 9.49 5.20
C PHE A 62 1.67 10.97 5.57
N SER A 63 2.69 11.77 5.22
CA SER A 63 2.53 13.22 5.06
C SER A 63 1.29 13.49 4.19
N LYS A 64 0.57 14.59 4.44
CA LYS A 64 -0.63 14.98 3.68
C LYS A 64 -0.41 14.82 2.17
N ILE A 65 -1.02 13.78 1.59
CA ILE A 65 -1.15 13.63 0.15
C ILE A 65 -2.44 14.38 -0.22
N GLU A 66 -2.30 15.67 -0.56
CA GLU A 66 -3.34 16.36 -1.30
C GLU A 66 -3.28 15.86 -2.75
N ALA A 67 -4.42 15.36 -3.24
CA ALA A 67 -4.57 14.68 -4.53
C ALA A 67 -5.25 15.59 -5.56
#